data_AF-A0ABD0NYY4-F1
#
_entry.id   AF-A0ABD0NYY4-F1
#
_cell.length_a   1.000
_cell.length_b   1.000
_cell.length_c   1.000
_cell.angle_alpha   90.00
_cell.angle_beta   90.00
_cell.angle_gamma   90.00
#
_symmetry.space_group_name_H-M   'P 1'
#
loop_
_entity.id
_entity.type
_entity.pdbx_description
1 polymer ?
#
loop_
_entity_poly.entity_id
_entity_poly.type
_entity_poly.pdbx_seq_one_letter_code
_entity_poly.pdbx_strand_id
1 'polypeptide(L)' 'SSQGYDQGDAQHAVDGNKESHFAKGSCTHTKSEHNPWWRVDLKDVYSVSKVIITNRADCCSDRIKGAEIRI' A
#
# COMPACT_ATOMS: atom_id res chain seq x y z
N SER A 1 0.77 -8.36 3.22
CA SER A 1 1.86 -7.39 3.48
C SER A 1 2.81 -7.98 4.51
N SER A 2 3.94 -7.34 4.73
CA SER A 2 4.68 -7.45 5.98
C SER A 2 3.85 -6.92 7.16
N GLN A 3 4.41 -6.89 8.38
CA GLN A 3 3.64 -6.77 9.63
C GLN A 3 2.74 -5.52 9.63
N GLY A 4 1.42 -5.68 9.78
CA GLY A 4 0.46 -4.57 9.82
C GLY A 4 0.56 -3.75 11.10
N TYR A 5 0.44 -2.42 10.97
CA TYR A 5 0.20 -1.49 12.06
C TYR A 5 -1.31 -1.35 12.27
N ASP A 6 -1.75 -1.11 13.51
CA ASP A 6 -3.16 -1.03 13.87
C ASP A 6 -3.93 -0.10 12.92
N GLN A 7 -5.10 -0.56 12.44
CA GLN A 7 -5.98 0.12 11.48
C GLN A 7 -5.42 0.28 10.05
N GLY A 8 -4.22 -0.25 9.77
CA GLY A 8 -3.55 -0.18 8.47
C GLY A 8 -3.59 -1.47 7.66
N ASP A 9 -4.73 -2.19 7.65
CA ASP A 9 -4.85 -3.49 7.00
C ASP A 9 -4.44 -3.46 5.53
N ALA A 10 -3.76 -4.51 5.08
CA ALA A 10 -3.25 -4.61 3.71
C ALA A 10 -4.34 -4.49 2.63
N GLN A 11 -5.56 -4.90 2.94
CA GLN A 11 -6.69 -4.87 2.00
C GLN A 11 -7.09 -3.45 1.59
N HIS A 12 -6.79 -2.44 2.41
CA HIS A 12 -7.14 -1.05 2.12
C HIS A 12 -6.51 -0.53 0.81
N ALA A 13 -5.35 -1.06 0.40
CA ALA A 13 -4.73 -0.66 -0.88
C ALA A 13 -5.51 -1.14 -2.12
N VAL A 14 -6.48 -2.05 -1.97
CA VAL A 14 -7.30 -2.63 -3.05
C VAL A 14 -8.79 -2.57 -2.74
N ASP A 15 -9.22 -1.70 -1.83
CA ASP A 15 -10.62 -1.53 -1.42
C ASP A 15 -11.46 -0.70 -2.42
N GLY A 16 -10.83 -0.14 -3.46
CA GLY A 16 -11.46 0.69 -4.48
C GLY A 16 -11.58 2.18 -4.11
N ASN A 17 -11.14 2.58 -2.92
CA ASN A 17 -11.14 3.95 -2.45
C ASN A 17 -9.72 4.55 -2.55
N LYS A 18 -9.63 5.83 -2.94
CA LYS A 18 -8.36 6.56 -3.14
C LYS A 18 -8.13 7.63 -2.08
N GLU A 19 -8.90 7.58 -0.99
CA GLU A 19 -8.72 8.48 0.13
C GLU A 19 -7.30 8.32 0.71
N SER A 20 -6.59 9.44 0.77
CA SER A 20 -5.15 9.49 1.08
C SER A 20 -4.86 9.90 2.52
N HIS A 21 -5.90 10.21 3.30
CA HIS A 21 -5.79 10.47 4.74
C HIS A 21 -5.92 9.17 5.53
N PHE A 22 -4.88 8.75 6.24
CA PHE A 22 -4.86 7.45 6.94
C PHE A 22 -6.03 7.26 7.91
N ALA A 23 -6.42 8.31 8.64
CA ALA A 23 -7.52 8.27 9.60
C ALA A 23 -8.91 8.02 8.95
N LYS A 24 -9.01 8.05 7.62
CA LYS A 24 -10.24 7.72 6.88
C LYS A 24 -10.35 6.24 6.52
N GLY A 25 -9.37 5.41 6.88
CA GLY A 25 -9.48 3.95 6.83
C GLY A 25 -9.28 3.31 5.46
N SER A 26 -8.64 4.00 4.50
CA SER A 26 -8.37 3.48 3.14
C SER A 26 -6.88 3.43 2.79
N CYS A 27 -6.01 3.65 3.78
CA CYS A 27 -4.56 3.51 3.63
C CYS A 27 -4.08 2.25 4.36
N THR A 28 -3.07 1.58 3.79
CA THR A 28 -2.32 0.50 4.49
C THR A 28 -1.22 1.10 5.35
N HIS A 29 -0.79 0.40 6.40
CA HIS A 29 0.38 0.81 7.18
C HIS A 29 1.08 -0.43 7.76
N THR A 30 2.38 -0.57 7.50
CA THR A 30 3.20 -1.62 8.14
C THR A 30 3.78 -1.11 9.46
N LYS A 31 4.24 -2.00 10.34
CA LYS A 31 5.12 -1.62 11.44
C LYS A 31 6.45 -1.12 10.88
N SER A 32 7.23 -0.46 11.73
CA SER A 32 8.60 -0.09 11.38
C SER A 32 9.45 -1.36 11.33
N GLU A 33 9.91 -1.73 10.14
CA GLU A 33 10.71 -2.93 9.89
C GLU A 33 11.70 -2.69 8.74
N HIS A 34 12.67 -3.58 8.58
CA HIS A 34 13.63 -3.52 7.47
C HIS A 34 12.98 -4.06 6.19
N ASN A 35 13.02 -3.26 5.11
CA ASN A 35 12.44 -3.60 3.79
C ASN A 35 10.94 -4.03 3.87
N PRO A 36 10.04 -3.16 4.36
CA PRO A 36 8.61 -3.47 4.41
C PRO A 36 8.06 -3.68 3.00
N TRP A 37 7.05 -4.54 2.87
CA TRP A 37 6.47 -4.87 1.58
C TRP A 37 4.96 -5.06 1.65
N TRP A 38 4.32 -4.79 0.51
CA TRP A 38 2.93 -5.10 0.27
C TRP A 38 2.81 -5.94 -0.99
N ARG A 39 1.83 -6.83 -1.04
CA ARG A 39 1.60 -7.71 -2.19
C ARG A 39 0.10 -7.92 -2.36
N VAL A 40 -0.34 -7.87 -3.62
CA VAL A 40 -1.63 -8.40 -4.07
C VAL A 40 -1.40 -9.70 -4.82
N ASP A 41 -2.31 -10.63 -4.64
CA ASP A 41 -2.39 -11.87 -5.42
C ASP A 41 -3.55 -11.74 -6.40
N LEU A 42 -3.22 -11.68 -7.70
CA LEU A 42 -4.18 -11.54 -8.79
C LEU A 42 -4.95 -12.83 -9.09
N LYS A 43 -4.59 -13.95 -8.47
CA LYS A 43 -5.20 -15.30 -8.63
C LYS A 43 -4.94 -15.99 -9.97
N ASP A 44 -4.50 -15.27 -11.00
CA ASP A 44 -4.09 -15.83 -12.28
C ASP A 44 -2.98 -14.96 -12.92
N VAL A 45 -2.47 -15.38 -14.07
CA VAL A 45 -1.46 -14.68 -14.85
C VAL A 45 -2.10 -13.59 -15.70
N TYR A 46 -1.69 -12.34 -15.46
CA TYR A 46 -2.16 -11.18 -16.22
C TYR A 46 -0.99 -10.45 -16.87
N SER A 47 -1.21 -9.95 -18.09
CA SER A 47 -0.33 -8.92 -18.68
C SER A 47 -0.64 -7.57 -18.03
N VAL A 48 0.27 -7.07 -17.19
CA VAL A 48 0.08 -5.79 -16.50
C VAL A 48 0.55 -4.63 -17.38
N SER A 49 -0.40 -3.79 -17.79
CA SER A 49 -0.11 -2.60 -18.62
C SER A 49 0.10 -1.32 -17.80
N LYS A 50 -0.45 -1.25 -16.59
CA LYS A 50 -0.40 -0.06 -15.74
C LYS A 50 -0.50 -0.43 -14.27
N VAL A 51 0.33 0.21 -13.45
CA VAL A 51 0.21 0.22 -11.98
C VAL A 51 0.02 1.67 -11.54
N ILE A 52 -0.95 1.91 -10.65
CA ILE A 52 -1.22 3.22 -10.06
C ILE A 52 -1.10 3.06 -8.54
N ILE A 53 -0.31 3.92 -7.91
CA ILE A 53 -0.13 3.96 -6.45
C ILE A 53 -0.63 5.32 -5.95
N THR A 54 -1.57 5.29 -5.00
CA THR A 54 -1.98 6.49 -4.25
C THR A 54 -1.18 6.54 -2.96
N ASN A 55 -0.35 7.57 -2.78
CA ASN A 55 0.41 7.75 -1.55
C ASN A 55 -0.43 8.42 -0.45
N ARG A 56 -0.06 8.20 0.81
CA ARG A 56 -0.62 8.91 1.95
C ARG A 56 -0.30 10.41 1.85
N ALA A 57 -1.29 11.28 2.11
CA ALA A 57 -1.17 12.73 1.93
C ALA A 57 -1.23 13.53 3.24
N ASP A 58 -1.87 13.02 4.29
CA ASP A 58 -2.05 13.74 5.56
C ASP A 58 -0.75 13.89 6.37
N CYS A 59 0.23 13.01 6.15
CA CYS A 59 1.59 13.14 6.66
C CYS A 59 2.54 12.18 5.93
N CYS A 60 3.82 12.30 6.22
CA CYS A 60 4.76 11.19 6.10
C CYS A 60 4.91 10.65 4.66
N SER A 61 4.57 11.48 3.66
CA SER A 61 4.58 11.12 2.24
C SER A 61 5.97 10.68 1.77
N ASP A 62 7.03 11.13 2.44
CA ASP A 62 8.42 10.75 2.20
C ASP A 62 8.71 9.27 2.45
N ARG A 63 7.89 8.55 3.24
CA ARG A 63 8.14 7.13 3.59
C ARG A 63 8.11 6.19 2.39
N ILE A 64 7.46 6.57 1.30
CA ILE A 64 7.40 5.76 0.08
C ILE A 64 8.63 5.99 -0.84
N LYS A 65 9.48 6.97 -0.55
CA LYS A 65 10.65 7.28 -1.38
C LYS A 65 11.56 6.05 -1.47
N GLY A 66 11.90 5.66 -2.70
CA GLY A 66 12.71 4.48 -2.98
C GLY A 66 11.94 3.16 -3.02
N ALA A 67 10.61 3.18 -2.94
CA ALA A 67 9.81 1.97 -3.14
C ALA A 67 9.99 1.38 -4.55
N GLU A 68 10.12 0.07 -4.62
CA GLU A 68 10.25 -0.68 -5.85
C GLU A 68 8.96 -1.42 -6.18
N ILE A 69 8.62 -1.51 -7.47
CA ILE A 69 7.50 -2.30 -7.97
C ILE A 69 8.06 -3.54 -8.65
N ARG A 70 7.56 -4.72 -8.25
CA ARG A 70 7.91 -6.03 -8.81
C ARG A 70 6.62 -6.75 -9.22
N ILE A 71 6.58 -7.23 -10.47
CA ILE A 71 5.42 -7.87 -11.11
C ILE A 71 5.87 -9.22 -11.66
#